data_AF-S2DYV1-F1
#
_entry.id   AF-S2DYV1-F1
#
_cell.length_a   1.000
_cell.length_b   1.000
_cell.length_c   1.000
_cell.angle_alpha   90.00
_cell.angle_beta   90.00
_cell.angle_gamma   90.00
#
_symmetry.space_group_name_H-M   'P 1'
#
loop_
_entity.id
_entity.type
_entity.pdbx_description
1 polymer ?
#
loop_
_entity_poly.entity_id
_entity_poly.type
_entity_poly.pdbx_seq_one_letter_code
_entity_poly.pdbx_strand_id
1 'polypeptide(L)'
;SVIPGKSGQKYIEETHGKMTKLNTILREQKFSGCIEADGGVTLDNIGSCFLDGARAFVGGSAIIGKQDVRTAIRDFRNQVLKTKRKILIDKANELGGSDLVKKWVGLHVIGEKHDQIKKMVEEAGYL
;
A
#
# COMPACT_ATOMS: atom_id res chain seq x y z
N SER A 1 -9.20 -7.08 -11.95
CA SER A 1 -7.76 -7.40 -12.13
C SER A 1 -7.50 -8.83 -12.62
N VAL A 2 -8.53 -9.62 -12.91
CA VAL A 2 -8.45 -10.96 -13.50
C VAL A 2 -9.59 -11.14 -14.48
N ILE A 3 -9.63 -12.23 -15.26
CA ILE A 3 -10.81 -12.57 -16.07
C ILE A 3 -11.87 -13.18 -15.13
N PRO A 4 -13.12 -12.71 -15.10
CA PRO A 4 -14.13 -13.26 -14.19
C PRO A 4 -14.43 -14.74 -14.49
N GLY A 5 -14.88 -15.48 -13.47
CA GLY A 5 -15.38 -16.85 -13.61
C GLY A 5 -14.48 -17.98 -13.08
N LYS A 6 -13.22 -17.70 -12.69
CA LYS A 6 -12.34 -18.69 -12.03
C LYS A 6 -11.54 -18.08 -10.87
N SER A 7 -11.41 -18.82 -9.77
CA SER A 7 -10.54 -18.45 -8.65
C SER A 7 -9.06 -18.77 -8.92
N GLY A 8 -8.14 -18.11 -8.22
CA GLY A 8 -6.71 -18.44 -8.25
C GLY A 8 -5.94 -17.92 -9.47
N GLN A 9 -6.55 -17.05 -10.27
CA GLN A 9 -5.89 -16.42 -11.40
C GLN A 9 -4.85 -15.38 -10.95
N LYS A 10 -3.78 -15.26 -11.73
CA LYS A 10 -2.76 -14.22 -11.51
C LYS A 10 -3.34 -12.84 -11.83
N TYR A 11 -2.85 -11.85 -11.10
CA TYR A 11 -3.13 -10.45 -11.36
C TYR A 11 -2.71 -10.05 -12.78
N ILE A 12 -3.56 -9.29 -13.47
CA ILE A 12 -3.27 -8.70 -14.78
C ILE A 12 -2.59 -7.36 -14.56
N GLU A 13 -1.28 -7.27 -14.83
CA GLU A 13 -0.44 -6.10 -14.55
C GLU A 13 -0.96 -4.80 -15.16
N GLU A 14 -1.57 -4.86 -16.35
CA GLU A 14 -2.19 -3.71 -17.03
C GLU A 14 -3.35 -3.11 -16.23
N THR A 15 -3.85 -3.81 -15.20
CA THR A 15 -4.86 -3.28 -14.28
C THR A 15 -4.33 -2.10 -13.47
N HIS A 16 -3.02 -2.03 -13.19
CA HIS A 16 -2.40 -0.89 -12.48
C HIS A 16 -2.68 0.44 -13.21
N GLY A 17 -2.46 0.47 -14.53
CA GLY A 17 -2.74 1.66 -15.35
C GLY A 17 -4.22 2.05 -15.37
N LYS A 18 -5.12 1.06 -15.43
CA LYS A 18 -6.58 1.28 -15.37
C LYS A 18 -6.99 1.89 -14.03
N MET A 19 -6.45 1.37 -12.94
CA MET A 19 -6.77 1.81 -11.59
C MET A 19 -6.27 3.23 -11.33
N THR A 20 -5.04 3.54 -11.72
CA THR A 20 -4.49 4.91 -11.63
C THR A 20 -5.34 5.91 -12.41
N LYS A 21 -5.74 5.58 -13.66
CA LYS A 21 -6.62 6.44 -14.46
C LYS A 21 -7.97 6.67 -13.78
N LEU A 22 -8.59 5.61 -13.26
CA LEU A 22 -9.87 5.70 -12.55
C LEU A 22 -9.76 6.56 -11.29
N ASN A 23 -8.70 6.38 -10.51
CA ASN A 23 -8.46 7.15 -9.29
C ASN A 23 -8.35 8.65 -9.57
N THR A 24 -7.65 9.06 -10.63
CA THR A 24 -7.60 10.46 -11.06
C THR A 24 -8.99 11.02 -11.35
N ILE A 25 -9.77 10.31 -12.18
CA ILE A 25 -11.14 10.72 -12.54
C ILE A 25 -12.02 10.85 -11.29
N LEU A 26 -12.01 9.86 -10.40
CA LEU A 26 -12.84 9.87 -9.19
C LEU A 26 -12.48 11.02 -8.25
N ARG A 27 -11.19 11.36 -8.13
CA ARG A 27 -10.74 12.51 -7.32
C ARG A 27 -11.21 13.84 -7.90
N GLU A 28 -11.12 14.02 -9.22
CA GLU A 28 -11.63 15.22 -9.91
C GLU A 28 -13.14 15.40 -9.72
N GLN A 29 -13.88 14.30 -9.73
CA GLN A 29 -15.32 14.28 -9.51
C GLN A 29 -15.73 14.33 -8.02
N LYS A 30 -14.76 14.50 -7.10
CA LYS A 30 -15.00 14.52 -5.64
C LYS A 30 -15.80 13.30 -5.13
N PHE A 31 -15.60 12.14 -5.75
CA PHE A 31 -16.24 10.90 -5.33
C PHE A 31 -15.83 10.54 -3.89
N SER A 32 -16.81 10.20 -3.04
CA SER A 32 -16.59 9.92 -1.62
C SER A 32 -16.38 8.44 -1.29
N GLY A 33 -16.58 7.55 -2.26
CA GLY A 33 -16.37 6.11 -2.08
C GLY A 33 -14.90 5.70 -2.21
N CYS A 34 -14.67 4.40 -2.38
CA CYS A 34 -13.34 3.85 -2.55
C CYS A 34 -13.24 2.92 -3.75
N ILE A 35 -12.01 2.72 -4.23
CA ILE A 35 -11.69 1.71 -5.23
C ILE A 35 -11.40 0.39 -4.52
N GLU A 36 -12.06 -0.67 -4.95
CA GLU A 36 -11.79 -2.05 -4.53
C GLU A 36 -10.89 -2.75 -5.54
N ALA A 37 -9.87 -3.46 -5.05
CA ALA A 37 -9.07 -4.39 -5.82
C ALA A 37 -9.59 -5.82 -5.57
N ASP A 38 -10.28 -6.39 -6.57
CA ASP A 38 -10.83 -7.75 -6.53
C ASP A 38 -10.23 -8.65 -7.63
N GLY A 39 -9.56 -9.71 -7.18
CA GLY A 39 -8.93 -10.73 -8.01
C GLY A 39 -7.40 -10.63 -8.02
N GLY A 40 -6.74 -11.74 -7.67
CA GLY A 40 -5.28 -11.87 -7.78
C GLY A 40 -4.47 -10.99 -6.81
N VAL A 41 -5.09 -10.43 -5.76
CA VAL A 41 -4.37 -9.62 -4.76
C VAL A 41 -3.56 -10.52 -3.83
N THR A 42 -2.27 -10.23 -3.69
CA THR A 42 -1.28 -10.97 -2.88
C THR A 42 -0.45 -10.00 -2.04
N LEU A 43 0.41 -10.54 -1.15
CA LEU A 43 1.38 -9.72 -0.41
C LEU A 43 2.36 -8.97 -1.35
N ASP A 44 2.63 -9.53 -2.52
CA ASP A 44 3.59 -8.97 -3.46
C ASP A 44 3.05 -7.71 -4.16
N ASN A 45 1.75 -7.71 -4.50
CA ASN A 45 1.15 -6.62 -5.30
C ASN A 45 0.23 -5.68 -4.53
N ILE A 46 -0.16 -5.99 -3.28
CA ILE A 46 -1.08 -5.13 -2.51
C ILE A 46 -0.52 -3.72 -2.30
N GLY A 47 0.80 -3.59 -2.17
CA GLY A 47 1.48 -2.31 -2.10
C GLY A 47 1.27 -1.48 -3.37
N SER A 48 1.45 -2.07 -4.54
CA SER A 48 1.22 -1.42 -5.84
C SER A 48 -0.26 -1.07 -6.03
N CYS A 49 -1.18 -1.98 -5.69
CA CYS A 49 -2.62 -1.69 -5.75
C CYS A 49 -3.01 -0.51 -4.86
N PHE A 50 -2.41 -0.40 -3.67
CA PHE A 50 -2.60 0.75 -2.78
C PHE A 50 -2.08 2.06 -3.39
N LEU A 51 -0.95 2.02 -4.09
CA LEU A 51 -0.36 3.17 -4.78
C LEU A 51 -1.28 3.67 -5.92
N ASP A 52 -1.88 2.76 -6.69
CA ASP A 52 -2.75 3.13 -7.80
C ASP A 52 -4.06 3.79 -7.35
N GLY A 53 -4.51 3.48 -6.13
CA GLY A 53 -5.71 4.09 -5.54
C GLY A 53 -6.63 3.16 -4.76
N ALA A 54 -6.37 1.85 -4.74
CA ALA A 54 -7.22 0.92 -3.99
C ALA A 54 -7.21 1.24 -2.48
N ARG A 55 -8.39 1.15 -1.85
CA ARG A 55 -8.55 1.24 -0.38
C ARG A 55 -9.34 0.08 0.19
N ALA A 56 -10.02 -0.70 -0.65
CA ALA A 56 -10.60 -1.99 -0.31
C ALA A 56 -9.89 -3.10 -1.10
N PHE A 57 -9.71 -4.27 -0.49
CA PHE A 57 -8.98 -5.39 -1.07
C PHE A 57 -9.72 -6.69 -0.78
N VAL A 58 -9.99 -7.49 -1.82
CA VAL A 58 -10.65 -8.78 -1.67
C VAL A 58 -9.61 -9.88 -1.50
N GLY A 59 -9.58 -10.46 -0.31
CA GLY A 59 -8.71 -11.59 0.02
C GLY A 59 -9.28 -12.92 -0.46
N GLY A 60 -8.87 -13.38 -1.64
CA GLY A 60 -9.20 -14.70 -2.16
C GLY A 60 -8.31 -15.80 -1.56
N SER A 61 -7.81 -16.70 -2.41
CA SER A 61 -6.89 -17.80 -2.03
C SER A 61 -5.59 -17.36 -1.36
N ALA A 62 -5.23 -16.07 -1.44
CA ALA A 62 -4.07 -15.54 -0.73
C ALA A 62 -4.27 -15.48 0.80
N ILE A 63 -5.52 -15.42 1.27
CA ILE A 63 -5.89 -15.39 2.69
C ILE A 63 -6.68 -16.65 3.06
N ILE A 64 -7.69 -17.00 2.26
CA ILE A 64 -8.56 -18.14 2.50
C ILE A 64 -7.79 -19.44 2.23
N GLY A 65 -7.85 -20.38 3.18
CA GLY A 65 -7.12 -21.66 3.11
C GLY A 65 -5.70 -21.62 3.70
N LYS A 66 -5.25 -20.48 4.23
CA LYS A 66 -4.01 -20.42 5.02
C LYS A 66 -4.23 -21.04 6.40
N GLN A 67 -3.21 -21.74 6.90
CA GLN A 67 -3.22 -22.33 8.24
C GLN A 67 -3.43 -21.27 9.33
N ASP A 68 -2.88 -20.07 9.13
CA ASP A 68 -3.09 -18.92 10.01
C ASP A 68 -3.59 -17.71 9.21
N VAL A 69 -4.92 -17.61 9.11
CA VAL A 69 -5.62 -16.49 8.48
C VAL A 69 -5.34 -15.17 9.20
N ARG A 70 -5.17 -15.18 10.53
CA ARG A 70 -4.93 -13.97 11.32
C ARG A 70 -3.58 -13.37 10.96
N THR A 71 -2.54 -14.21 10.86
CA THR A 71 -1.21 -13.79 10.43
C THR A 71 -1.25 -13.27 8.99
N ALA A 72 -1.93 -13.96 8.07
CA ALA A 72 -2.08 -13.48 6.69
C ALA A 72 -2.72 -12.08 6.62
N ILE A 73 -3.82 -11.84 7.36
CA ILE A 73 -4.45 -10.51 7.41
C ILE A 73 -3.49 -9.46 7.99
N ARG A 74 -2.75 -9.80 9.05
CA ARG A 74 -1.77 -8.89 9.67
C ARG A 74 -0.68 -8.51 8.67
N ASP A 75 -0.17 -9.47 7.91
CA ASP A 75 0.91 -9.25 6.95
C ASP A 75 0.44 -8.35 5.80
N PHE A 76 -0.79 -8.56 5.30
CA PHE A 76 -1.40 -7.67 4.30
C PHE A 76 -1.51 -6.22 4.81
N ARG A 77 -1.99 -6.03 6.04
CA ARG A 77 -2.06 -4.69 6.66
C ARG A 77 -0.68 -4.07 6.83
N ASN A 78 0.30 -4.85 7.28
CA ASN A 78 1.67 -4.38 7.46
C ASN A 78 2.30 -3.96 6.13
N GLN A 79 2.04 -4.70 5.05
CA GLN A 79 2.54 -4.36 3.72
C GLN A 79 1.96 -3.03 3.22
N VAL A 80 0.65 -2.81 3.38
CA VAL A 80 0.02 -1.51 3.05
C VAL A 80 0.59 -0.37 3.91
N LEU A 81 0.78 -0.60 5.21
CA LEU A 81 1.37 0.41 6.11
C LEU A 81 2.81 0.75 5.72
N LYS A 82 3.61 -0.26 5.33
CA LYS A 82 4.97 -0.05 4.82
C LYS A 82 4.95 0.81 3.56
N THR A 83 4.09 0.51 2.59
CA THR A 83 3.93 1.33 1.38
C THR A 83 3.50 2.75 1.72
N LYS A 84 2.51 2.93 2.60
CA LYS A 84 2.05 4.25 3.04
C LYS A 84 3.18 5.07 3.67
N ARG A 85 4.02 4.45 4.51
CA ARG A 85 5.15 5.13 5.15
C ARG A 85 6.16 5.62 4.11
N LYS A 86 6.50 4.81 3.10
CA LYS A 86 7.39 5.25 2.01
C LYS A 86 6.88 6.53 1.35
N ILE A 87 5.62 6.54 0.94
CA ILE A 87 4.99 7.73 0.32
C ILE A 87 5.06 8.96 1.24
N LEU A 88 4.79 8.77 2.54
CA LEU A 88 4.82 9.88 3.50
C LEU A 88 6.24 10.40 3.73
N ILE A 89 7.23 9.53 3.74
CA ILE A 89 8.66 9.90 3.84
C ILE A 89 9.06 10.71 2.60
N ASP A 90 8.74 10.21 1.40
CA ASP A 90 9.03 10.89 0.13
C ASP A 90 8.34 12.26 0.09
N LYS A 91 7.08 12.33 0.53
CA LYS A 91 6.32 13.60 0.59
C LYS A 91 6.88 14.58 1.61
N ALA A 92 7.34 14.09 2.76
CA ALA A 92 8.00 14.95 3.75
C ALA A 92 9.31 15.53 3.19
N ASN A 93 10.09 14.72 2.47
CA ASN A 93 11.30 15.19 1.81
C ASN A 93 10.99 16.21 0.69
N GLU A 94 9.98 15.96 -0.14
CA GLU A 94 9.54 16.87 -1.21
C GLU A 94 9.11 18.24 -0.65
N LEU A 95 8.42 18.27 0.50
CA LEU A 95 7.86 19.49 1.08
C LEU A 95 8.85 20.29 1.93
N GLY A 96 9.83 19.65 2.55
CA GLY A 96 10.69 20.31 3.53
C GLY A 96 12.05 19.67 3.76
N GLY A 97 12.50 18.83 2.82
CA GLY A 97 13.80 18.18 2.85
C GLY A 97 14.02 17.26 4.06
N SER A 98 15.29 16.96 4.32
CA SER A 98 15.71 16.08 5.42
C SER A 98 15.30 16.60 6.80
N ASP A 99 15.15 17.91 6.99
CA ASP A 99 14.70 18.49 8.26
C ASP A 99 13.23 18.17 8.56
N LEU A 100 12.35 18.23 7.56
CA LEU A 100 10.95 17.83 7.76
C LEU A 100 10.83 16.32 7.95
N VAL A 101 11.64 15.53 7.25
CA VAL A 101 11.73 14.08 7.47
C VAL A 101 12.15 13.77 8.91
N LYS A 102 13.21 14.40 9.44
CA LYS A 102 13.64 14.26 10.85
C LYS A 102 12.51 14.57 11.84
N LYS A 103 11.82 15.69 11.64
CA LYS A 103 10.69 16.09 12.48
C LYS A 103 9.58 15.04 12.44
N TRP A 104 9.23 14.56 11.24
CA TRP A 104 8.18 13.55 11.06
C TRP A 104 8.54 12.20 11.71
N VAL A 105 9.79 11.76 11.60
CA VAL A 105 10.30 10.56 12.30
C VAL A 105 10.17 10.75 13.82
N GLY A 106 10.54 11.92 14.33
CA GLY A 106 10.47 12.26 15.76
C GLY A 106 9.05 12.27 16.37
N LEU A 107 7.99 12.28 15.56
CA LEU A 107 6.61 12.16 16.04
C LEU A 107 6.21 10.72 16.43
N HIS A 108 7.04 9.73 16.10
CA HIS A 108 6.75 8.34 16.37
C HIS A 108 7.31 7.91 17.73
N VAL A 109 6.51 7.13 18.48
CA VAL A 109 6.94 6.54 19.75
C VAL A 109 8.15 5.62 19.52
N ILE A 110 9.18 5.79 20.34
CA ILE A 110 10.42 4.99 20.29
C ILE A 110 10.09 3.51 20.51
N GLY A 111 10.67 2.65 19.67
CA GLY A 111 10.50 1.21 19.69
C GLY A 111 10.68 0.62 18.29
N GLU A 112 10.36 -0.67 18.13
CA GLU A 112 10.62 -1.43 16.90
C GLU A 112 10.08 -0.74 15.62
N LYS A 113 8.86 -0.17 15.70
CA LYS A 113 8.25 0.54 14.57
C LYS A 113 8.99 1.82 14.20
N HIS A 114 9.50 2.55 15.19
CA HIS A 114 10.28 3.76 14.96
C HIS A 114 11.64 3.41 14.33
N ASP A 115 12.27 2.31 14.77
CA ASP A 115 13.54 1.85 14.22
C ASP A 115 13.39 1.37 12.77
N GLN A 116 12.28 0.68 12.46
CA GLN A 116 11.91 0.36 11.08
C GLN A 116 11.74 1.62 10.22
N ILE A 117 11.11 2.67 10.75
CA ILE A 117 10.94 3.94 10.03
C ILE A 117 12.30 4.62 9.79
N LYS A 118 13.18 4.68 10.80
CA LYS A 118 14.54 5.21 10.63
C LYS A 118 15.30 4.50 9.53
N LYS A 119 15.30 3.15 9.55
CA LYS A 119 15.92 2.34 8.50
C LYS A 119 15.35 2.65 7.11
N MET A 120 14.03 2.81 6.99
CA MET A 120 13.40 3.18 5.72
C MET A 120 13.84 4.56 5.20
N VAL A 121 14.09 5.50 6.10
CA VAL A 121 14.56 6.85 5.74
C VAL A 121 16.02 6.85 5.32
N GLU A 122 16.87 6.08 6.01
CA GLU A 122 18.28 5.86 5.64
C GLU A 122 18.39 5.17 4.27
N GLU A 123 17.59 4.12 4.03
CA GLU A 123 17.50 3.44 2.73
C GLU A 123 17.04 4.38 1.60
N ALA A 124 16.24 5.39 1.91
CA ALA A 124 15.79 6.41 0.96
C ALA A 124 16.81 7.55 0.74
N GLY A 125 17.87 7.62 1.56
CA GLY A 125 18.92 8.64 1.46
C GLY A 125 18.50 10.03 1.95
N TYR A 126 17.49 10.12 2.81
CA TYR A 126 17.02 11.41 3.36
C TYR A 126 17.59 11.72 4.77
N LEU A 127 18.38 10.78 5.31
CA LEU A 127 19.16 10.85 6.55
C LEU A 127 20.52 10.21 6.33
#